data_AF-A0A4R4YZZ7-F1
#
_entry.id   AF-A0A4R4YZZ7-F1
#
_cell.length_a   1.000
_cell.length_b   1.000
_cell.length_c   1.000
_cell.angle_alpha   90.00
_cell.angle_beta   90.00
_cell.angle_gamma   90.00
#
_symmetry.space_group_name_H-M   'P 1'
#
loop_
_entity.id
_entity.type
_entity.pdbx_description
1 polymer ?
#
loop_
_entity_poly.entity_id
_entity_poly.type
_entity_poly.pdbx_seq_one_letter_code
_entity_poly.pdbx_strand_id
1 'polypeptide(L)'
;MRQPASRTIRSTEDVAAPDAFAYWSDVICDTLVHVAVRPTGEQPFQGWIEHTVLDGIGWSTLSSGPQQVTRTGRMIARDQDEFLLVNIQTAGQAVVRQDGRAAALAPGSMTFLDSTRPYALERVHRFVQRHAHDLRLDAPAVAAGCGMSRRSLFRVLAADGEPLTALIRRLRVARARQLLRARPGLPLAAVALECGFAGTAQLHRAFRSVTGTTPGAYRAGESAL
;
A
#
# COMPACT_ATOMS: atom_id res chain seq x y z
N MET A 1 -6.66 -44.55 -1.62
CA MET A 1 -7.55 -43.64 -0.85
C MET A 1 -6.79 -42.35 -0.60
N ARG A 2 -7.15 -41.22 -1.24
CA ARG A 2 -6.57 -39.90 -0.90
C ARG A 2 -7.14 -39.47 0.45
N GLN A 3 -6.28 -39.21 1.44
CA GLN A 3 -6.72 -38.55 2.68
C GLN A 3 -7.30 -37.17 2.32
N PRO A 4 -8.44 -36.76 2.89
CA PRO A 4 -8.95 -35.41 2.68
C PRO A 4 -7.93 -34.42 3.26
N ALA A 5 -7.47 -33.49 2.43
CA ALA A 5 -6.51 -32.48 2.86
C ALA A 5 -7.11 -31.66 4.01
N SER A 6 -6.39 -31.53 5.14
CA SER A 6 -6.91 -30.81 6.30
C SER A 6 -6.90 -29.31 6.03
N ARG A 7 -8.09 -28.74 5.85
CA ARG A 7 -8.32 -27.31 5.66
C ARG A 7 -8.24 -26.60 7.01
N THR A 8 -7.32 -25.65 7.16
CA THR A 8 -7.19 -24.83 8.38
C THR A 8 -7.55 -23.38 8.07
N ILE A 9 -8.48 -22.79 8.83
CA ILE A 9 -8.85 -21.37 8.73
C ILE A 9 -8.38 -20.66 9.99
N ARG A 10 -7.73 -19.51 9.83
CA ARG A 10 -7.29 -18.60 10.90
C ARG A 10 -7.78 -17.19 10.60
N SER A 11 -8.43 -16.54 11.57
CA SER A 11 -9.12 -15.26 11.38
C SER A 11 -8.88 -14.33 12.57
N THR A 12 -8.78 -13.03 12.31
CA THR A 12 -8.73 -12.00 13.35
C THR A 12 -10.10 -11.67 13.94
N GLU A 13 -11.19 -12.19 13.38
CA GLU A 13 -12.57 -11.89 13.79
C GLU A 13 -12.83 -12.23 15.27
N ASP A 14 -12.25 -13.33 15.74
CA ASP A 14 -12.38 -13.80 17.12
C ASP A 14 -11.28 -13.29 18.06
N VAL A 15 -10.45 -12.36 17.59
CA VAL A 15 -9.30 -11.81 18.35
C VAL A 15 -9.63 -10.41 18.85
N ALA A 16 -9.25 -10.11 20.09
CA ALA A 16 -9.42 -8.78 20.64
C ALA A 16 -8.73 -7.72 19.77
N ALA A 17 -9.43 -6.62 19.50
CA ALA A 17 -8.98 -5.55 18.59
C ALA A 17 -7.52 -5.07 18.80
N PRO A 18 -7.02 -4.90 20.05
CA PRO A 18 -5.63 -4.49 20.27
C PRO A 18 -4.59 -5.53 19.79
N ASP A 19 -4.95 -6.81 19.82
CA ASP A 19 -4.05 -7.94 19.55
C ASP A 19 -4.20 -8.48 18.12
N ALA A 20 -5.29 -8.13 17.43
CA ALA A 20 -5.65 -8.63 16.10
C ALA A 20 -4.51 -8.53 15.07
N PHE A 21 -3.76 -7.43 15.07
CA PHE A 21 -2.64 -7.27 14.14
C PHE A 21 -1.43 -8.15 14.49
N ALA A 22 -1.08 -8.25 15.77
CA ALA A 22 0.03 -9.09 16.22
C ALA A 22 -0.25 -10.55 15.87
N TYR A 23 -1.47 -11.01 16.21
CA TYR A 23 -1.98 -12.32 15.81
C TYR A 23 -1.87 -12.53 14.29
N TRP A 24 -2.33 -11.58 13.48
CA TRP A 24 -2.26 -11.70 12.01
C TRP A 24 -0.82 -11.84 11.49
N SER A 25 0.13 -11.11 12.07
CA SER A 25 1.54 -11.20 11.69
C SER A 25 2.10 -12.60 11.94
N ASP A 26 1.78 -13.19 13.10
CA ASP A 26 2.18 -14.55 13.47
C ASP A 26 1.55 -15.58 12.54
N VAL A 27 0.24 -15.45 12.30
CA VAL A 27 -0.51 -16.29 11.34
C VAL A 27 0.17 -16.30 9.97
N ILE A 28 0.51 -15.15 9.40
CA ILE A 28 1.16 -15.10 8.08
C ILE A 28 2.52 -15.80 8.09
N CYS A 29 3.34 -15.58 9.10
CA CYS A 29 4.65 -16.24 9.19
C CYS A 29 4.52 -17.77 9.36
N ASP A 30 3.54 -18.21 10.15
CA ASP A 30 3.32 -19.62 10.47
C ASP A 30 2.70 -20.42 9.32
N THR A 31 2.12 -19.76 8.31
CA THR A 31 1.42 -20.45 7.21
C THR A 31 2.06 -20.23 5.85
N LEU A 32 2.82 -19.15 5.68
CA LEU A 32 3.53 -18.85 4.45
C LEU A 32 5.03 -18.88 4.72
N VAL A 33 5.74 -17.83 4.30
CA VAL A 33 7.18 -17.64 4.55
C VAL A 33 7.38 -16.49 5.51
N HIS A 34 8.53 -16.44 6.20
CA HIS A 34 8.82 -15.35 7.13
C HIS A 34 8.82 -13.98 6.42
N VAL A 35 7.94 -13.08 6.85
CA VAL A 35 7.83 -11.72 6.32
C VAL A 35 7.57 -10.71 7.42
N ALA A 36 7.98 -9.47 7.22
CA ALA A 36 7.49 -8.36 8.01
C ALA A 36 6.18 -7.84 7.42
N VAL A 37 5.14 -7.80 8.25
CA VAL A 37 3.86 -7.17 7.93
C VAL A 37 3.76 -5.84 8.67
N ARG A 38 3.16 -4.82 8.05
CA ARG A 38 2.84 -3.53 8.71
C ARG A 38 1.46 -3.05 8.28
N PRO A 39 0.56 -2.68 9.20
CA PRO A 39 -0.76 -2.17 8.84
C PRO A 39 -0.62 -0.75 8.27
N THR A 40 -1.49 -0.39 7.34
CA THR A 40 -1.49 0.93 6.68
C THR A 40 -2.86 1.59 6.61
N GLY A 41 -3.90 0.89 7.04
CA GLY A 41 -5.26 1.40 7.17
C GLY A 41 -5.61 1.74 8.61
N GLU A 42 -6.89 1.99 8.83
CA GLU A 42 -7.48 2.21 10.15
C GLU A 42 -7.52 0.92 10.97
N GLN A 43 -7.64 1.06 12.28
CA GLN A 43 -7.75 -0.04 13.24
C GLN A 43 -9.23 -0.23 13.62
N PRO A 44 -9.65 -1.45 14.02
CA PRO A 44 -8.84 -2.66 14.17
C PRO A 44 -8.47 -3.32 12.84
N PHE A 45 -7.33 -4.00 12.81
CA PHE A 45 -6.91 -4.79 11.66
C PHE A 45 -7.83 -6.01 11.47
N GLN A 46 -8.28 -6.24 10.24
CA GLN A 46 -9.09 -7.40 9.88
C GLN A 46 -8.37 -8.25 8.84
N GLY A 47 -8.35 -9.57 9.02
CA GLY A 47 -7.79 -10.50 8.05
C GLY A 47 -8.11 -11.96 8.38
N TRP A 48 -8.11 -12.79 7.34
CA TRP A 48 -8.24 -14.23 7.48
C TRP A 48 -7.41 -14.94 6.42
N ILE A 49 -6.95 -16.14 6.75
CA ILE A 49 -6.28 -17.05 5.84
C ILE A 49 -6.84 -18.45 6.02
N GLU A 50 -7.06 -19.10 4.89
CA GLU A 50 -7.31 -20.50 4.77
C GLU A 50 -6.11 -21.13 4.08
N HIS A 51 -5.62 -22.25 4.62
CA HIS A 51 -4.50 -22.97 4.03
C HIS A 51 -4.72 -24.47 4.02
N THR A 52 -4.21 -25.10 2.97
CA THR A 52 -4.21 -26.55 2.77
C THR A 52 -2.94 -26.94 2.03
N VAL A 53 -2.31 -28.05 2.40
CA VAL A 53 -1.18 -28.63 1.66
C VAL A 53 -1.67 -29.86 0.91
N LEU A 54 -1.36 -29.94 -0.39
CA LEU A 54 -1.65 -31.09 -1.23
C LEU A 54 -0.39 -31.46 -2.03
N ASP A 55 0.13 -32.67 -1.83
CA ASP A 55 1.27 -33.21 -2.58
C ASP A 55 2.48 -32.25 -2.65
N GLY A 56 2.79 -31.58 -1.53
CA GLY A 56 3.89 -30.62 -1.42
C GLY A 56 3.57 -29.20 -1.92
N ILE A 57 2.37 -28.97 -2.46
CA ILE A 57 1.90 -27.65 -2.89
C ILE A 57 1.05 -27.05 -1.76
N GLY A 58 1.52 -25.94 -1.18
CA GLY A 58 0.73 -25.11 -0.28
C GLY A 58 -0.26 -24.27 -1.07
N TRP A 59 -1.56 -24.44 -0.79
CA TRP A 59 -2.63 -23.61 -1.32
C TRP A 59 -3.19 -22.72 -0.21
N SER A 60 -3.13 -21.40 -0.41
CA SER A 60 -3.68 -20.43 0.52
C SER A 60 -4.69 -19.52 -0.15
N THR A 61 -5.84 -19.32 0.49
CA THR A 61 -6.78 -18.24 0.18
C THR A 61 -6.80 -17.28 1.35
N LEU A 62 -6.63 -15.98 1.12
CA LEU A 62 -6.61 -15.01 2.21
C LEU A 62 -7.26 -13.68 1.83
N SER A 63 -7.71 -12.96 2.84
CA SER A 63 -8.12 -11.55 2.76
C SER A 63 -7.51 -10.77 3.92
N SER A 64 -7.26 -9.49 3.71
CA SER A 64 -6.68 -8.62 4.75
C SER A 64 -7.04 -7.16 4.51
N GLY A 65 -7.10 -6.40 5.60
CA GLY A 65 -7.03 -4.95 5.57
C GLY A 65 -5.73 -4.42 4.94
N PRO A 66 -5.64 -3.12 4.63
CA PRO A 66 -4.48 -2.55 3.96
C PRO A 66 -3.17 -2.76 4.75
N GLN A 67 -2.20 -3.42 4.13
CA GLN A 67 -0.90 -3.72 4.74
C GLN A 67 0.26 -3.57 3.75
N GLN A 68 1.46 -3.42 4.30
CA GLN A 68 2.73 -3.60 3.60
C GLN A 68 3.33 -4.94 4.02
N VAL A 69 3.85 -5.68 3.06
CA VAL A 69 4.62 -6.91 3.31
C VAL A 69 6.03 -6.70 2.79
N THR A 70 7.03 -7.12 3.55
CA THR A 70 8.44 -7.05 3.15
C THR A 70 9.17 -8.32 3.56
N ARG A 71 9.91 -8.89 2.62
CA ARG A 71 10.84 -9.99 2.85
C ARG A 71 12.26 -9.51 2.70
N THR A 72 13.11 -9.85 3.67
CA THR A 72 14.52 -9.40 3.73
C THR A 72 15.48 -10.58 3.73
N GLY A 73 16.75 -10.35 3.40
CA GLY A 73 17.79 -11.39 3.47
C GLY A 73 17.88 -12.09 4.83
N ARG A 74 17.65 -11.36 5.93
CA ARG A 74 17.63 -11.92 7.29
C ARG A 74 16.47 -12.90 7.52
N MET A 75 15.31 -12.66 6.90
CA MET A 75 14.17 -13.56 6.99
C MET A 75 14.37 -14.80 6.11
N ILE A 76 14.93 -14.61 4.92
CA ILE A 76 15.27 -15.70 4.00
C ILE A 76 16.24 -16.67 4.66
N ALA A 77 17.29 -16.17 5.32
CA ALA A 77 18.27 -17.00 6.02
C ALA A 77 17.70 -17.79 7.23
N ARG A 78 16.44 -17.53 7.64
CA ARG A 78 15.75 -18.28 8.70
C ARG A 78 14.84 -19.39 8.16
N ASP A 79 14.40 -19.26 6.91
CA ASP A 79 13.60 -20.29 6.26
C ASP A 79 14.51 -21.41 5.76
N GLN A 80 14.06 -22.65 5.91
CA GLN A 80 14.77 -23.83 5.39
C GLN A 80 14.20 -24.30 4.05
N ASP A 81 12.96 -23.93 3.77
CA ASP A 81 12.24 -24.31 2.55
C ASP A 81 12.26 -23.17 1.53
N GLU A 82 12.40 -23.56 0.25
CA GLU A 82 12.41 -22.66 -0.89
C GLU A 82 11.12 -22.83 -1.70
N PHE A 83 10.34 -21.76 -1.81
CA PHE A 83 9.08 -21.76 -2.54
C PHE A 83 9.09 -20.77 -3.71
N LEU A 84 8.44 -21.15 -4.80
CA LEU A 84 7.91 -20.20 -5.78
C LEU A 84 6.48 -19.82 -5.36
N LEU A 85 6.29 -18.58 -4.92
CA LEU A 85 4.96 -18.10 -4.51
C LEU A 85 4.20 -17.61 -5.74
N VAL A 86 3.06 -18.24 -6.02
CA VAL A 86 2.13 -17.81 -7.07
C VAL A 86 0.96 -17.09 -6.43
N ASN A 87 0.84 -15.79 -6.66
CA ASN A 87 -0.25 -14.97 -6.12
C ASN A 87 -1.22 -14.59 -7.22
N ILE A 88 -2.49 -14.92 -7.04
CA ILE A 88 -3.59 -14.49 -7.91
C ILE A 88 -4.43 -13.48 -7.13
N GLN A 89 -4.45 -12.23 -7.59
CA GLN A 89 -5.27 -11.21 -6.95
C GLN A 89 -6.74 -11.41 -7.34
N THR A 90 -7.60 -11.70 -6.37
CA THR A 90 -9.04 -11.90 -6.59
C THR A 90 -9.86 -10.62 -6.37
N ALA A 91 -9.47 -9.81 -5.40
CA ALA A 91 -10.07 -8.51 -5.08
C ALA A 91 -9.00 -7.54 -4.55
N GLY A 92 -9.24 -6.24 -4.58
CA GLY A 92 -8.26 -5.25 -4.11
C GLY A 92 -7.03 -5.13 -5.02
N GLN A 93 -6.07 -4.31 -4.59
CA GLN A 93 -4.96 -3.87 -5.45
C GLN A 93 -3.65 -3.71 -4.70
N ALA A 94 -2.57 -4.16 -5.33
CA ALA A 94 -1.21 -4.03 -4.81
C ALA A 94 -0.19 -3.85 -5.93
N VAL A 95 1.05 -3.60 -5.53
CA VAL A 95 2.26 -3.58 -6.35
C VAL A 95 3.24 -4.48 -5.64
N VAL A 96 3.75 -5.47 -6.35
CA VAL A 96 4.86 -6.28 -5.90
C VAL A 96 6.16 -5.81 -6.54
N ARG A 97 7.27 -5.90 -5.80
CA ARG A 97 8.61 -5.56 -6.26
C ARG A 97 9.59 -6.65 -5.88
N GLN A 98 10.40 -7.08 -6.85
CA GLN A 98 11.49 -8.03 -6.66
C GLN A 98 12.55 -7.77 -7.75
N ASP A 99 13.83 -7.77 -7.38
CA ASP A 99 14.97 -7.58 -8.29
C ASP A 99 14.87 -6.35 -9.22
N GLY A 100 14.44 -5.22 -8.66
CA GLY A 100 14.27 -3.96 -9.41
C GLY A 100 13.08 -3.95 -10.38
N ARG A 101 12.35 -5.07 -10.50
CA ARG A 101 11.10 -5.16 -11.26
C ARG A 101 9.93 -4.83 -10.36
N ALA A 102 8.88 -4.28 -10.94
CA ALA A 102 7.60 -4.09 -10.28
C ALA A 102 6.50 -4.74 -11.12
N ALA A 103 5.43 -5.18 -10.46
CA ALA A 103 4.22 -5.66 -11.12
C ALA A 103 3.00 -5.23 -10.31
N ALA A 104 1.99 -4.72 -11.01
CA ALA A 104 0.71 -4.43 -10.39
C ALA A 104 -0.13 -5.69 -10.24
N LEU A 105 -0.73 -5.84 -9.07
CA LEU A 105 -1.76 -6.81 -8.77
C LEU A 105 -3.11 -6.10 -8.78
N ALA A 106 -3.92 -6.37 -9.80
CA ALA A 106 -5.34 -6.05 -9.85
C ALA A 106 -6.13 -7.35 -10.00
N PRO A 107 -7.44 -7.38 -9.74
CA PRO A 107 -8.25 -8.59 -9.90
C PRO A 107 -7.98 -9.30 -11.23
N GLY A 108 -7.67 -10.60 -11.18
CA GLY A 108 -7.27 -11.45 -12.31
C GLY A 108 -5.78 -11.41 -12.69
N SER A 109 -4.97 -10.59 -12.01
CA SER A 109 -3.51 -10.58 -12.21
C SER A 109 -2.87 -11.72 -11.45
N MET A 110 -1.84 -12.32 -12.04
CA MET A 110 -1.01 -13.35 -11.41
C MET A 110 0.44 -12.86 -11.33
N THR A 111 1.11 -13.18 -10.22
CA THR A 111 2.55 -12.95 -10.04
C THR A 111 3.26 -14.19 -9.55
N PHE A 112 4.52 -14.30 -9.92
CA PHE A 112 5.44 -15.32 -9.46
C PHE A 112 6.54 -14.62 -8.66
N LEU A 113 6.76 -15.05 -7.43
CA LEU A 113 7.79 -14.50 -6.55
C LEU A 113 8.70 -15.61 -6.06
N ASP A 114 9.99 -15.42 -6.25
CA ASP A 114 11.01 -16.29 -5.68
C ASP A 114 11.16 -15.97 -4.19
N SER A 115 10.76 -16.88 -3.30
CA SER A 115 10.87 -16.66 -1.85
C SER A 115 12.32 -16.68 -1.35
N THR A 116 13.30 -17.07 -2.16
CA THR A 116 14.71 -17.02 -1.78
C THR A 116 15.32 -15.62 -1.99
N ARG A 117 14.54 -14.66 -2.48
CA ARG A 117 14.98 -13.30 -2.77
C ARG A 117 14.14 -12.24 -2.04
N PRO A 118 14.72 -11.08 -1.68
CA PRO A 118 13.95 -10.00 -1.08
C PRO A 118 12.83 -9.52 -2.01
N TYR A 119 11.67 -9.24 -1.43
CA TYR A 119 10.55 -8.62 -2.14
C TYR A 119 9.75 -7.70 -1.23
N ALA A 120 8.95 -6.83 -1.85
CA ALA A 120 8.00 -5.97 -1.15
C ALA A 120 6.65 -5.97 -1.85
N LEU A 121 5.58 -5.96 -1.07
CA LEU A 121 4.20 -5.82 -1.54
C LEU A 121 3.54 -4.63 -0.83
N GLU A 122 2.91 -3.74 -1.60
CA GLU A 122 2.21 -2.56 -1.07
C GLU A 122 1.04 -2.12 -1.95
N ARG A 123 0.08 -1.38 -1.40
CA ARG A 123 -0.99 -0.77 -2.23
C ARG A 123 -0.42 0.25 -3.22
N VAL A 124 -1.04 0.35 -4.41
CA VAL A 124 -0.73 1.40 -5.41
C VAL A 124 -0.83 2.80 -4.81
N HIS A 125 -1.85 3.06 -3.98
CA HIS A 125 -2.00 4.32 -3.25
C HIS A 125 -0.77 4.67 -2.38
N ARG A 126 -0.11 3.67 -1.80
CA ARG A 126 1.08 3.87 -0.97
C ARG A 126 2.29 4.28 -1.81
N PHE A 127 2.44 3.68 -3.00
CA PHE A 127 3.46 4.12 -3.95
C PHE A 127 3.26 5.60 -4.32
N VAL A 128 2.04 6.00 -4.66
CA VAL A 128 1.72 7.40 -4.98
C VAL A 128 2.00 8.29 -3.78
N GLN A 129 1.60 7.89 -2.57
CA GLN A 129 1.88 8.64 -1.33
C GLN A 129 3.36 8.90 -1.11
N ARG A 130 4.23 7.90 -1.33
CA ARG A 130 5.68 8.06 -1.17
C ARG A 130 6.26 9.07 -2.16
N HIS A 131 5.76 9.08 -3.39
CA HIS A 131 6.32 9.89 -4.48
C HIS A 131 5.55 11.20 -4.74
N ALA A 132 4.44 11.46 -4.05
CA ALA A 132 3.57 12.61 -4.33
C ALA A 132 4.27 13.97 -4.24
N HIS A 133 5.38 14.07 -3.49
CA HIS A 133 6.18 15.27 -3.36
C HIS A 133 7.06 15.57 -4.58
N ASP A 134 7.27 14.60 -5.47
CA ASP A 134 7.98 14.81 -6.73
C ASP A 134 7.09 15.63 -7.69
N LEU A 135 7.63 16.76 -8.15
CA LEU A 135 6.98 17.64 -9.12
C LEU A 135 6.71 16.92 -10.46
N ARG A 136 7.55 15.95 -10.80
CA ARG A 136 7.49 15.17 -12.06
C ARG A 136 6.54 13.97 -11.98
N LEU A 137 5.90 13.73 -10.84
CA LEU A 137 4.99 12.60 -10.70
C LEU A 137 3.74 12.80 -11.58
N ASP A 138 3.60 11.95 -12.59
CA ASP A 138 2.45 11.88 -13.49
C ASP A 138 1.99 10.42 -13.70
N ALA A 139 0.95 10.21 -14.51
CA ALA A 139 0.44 8.86 -14.78
C ALA A 139 1.49 7.92 -15.43
N PRO A 140 2.26 8.35 -16.45
CA PRO A 140 3.40 7.58 -16.95
C PRO A 140 4.41 7.17 -15.87
N ALA A 141 4.86 8.09 -15.02
CA ALA A 141 5.83 7.83 -13.97
C ALA A 141 5.28 6.86 -12.92
N VAL A 142 4.00 7.00 -12.53
CA VAL A 142 3.34 6.06 -11.61
C VAL A 142 3.20 4.68 -12.25
N ALA A 143 2.80 4.61 -13.51
CA ALA A 143 2.63 3.35 -14.23
C ALA A 143 3.98 2.61 -14.33
N ALA A 144 5.03 3.29 -14.76
CA ALA A 144 6.38 2.74 -14.83
C ALA A 144 6.91 2.34 -13.45
N GLY A 145 6.75 3.21 -12.45
CA GLY A 145 7.17 2.95 -11.09
C GLY A 145 6.50 1.72 -10.50
N CYS A 146 5.24 1.47 -10.82
CA CYS A 146 4.50 0.29 -10.39
C CYS A 146 4.59 -0.92 -11.37
N GLY A 147 5.37 -0.81 -12.45
CA GLY A 147 5.53 -1.87 -13.45
C GLY A 147 4.24 -2.27 -14.15
N MET A 148 3.41 -1.30 -14.52
CA MET A 148 2.14 -1.51 -15.19
C MET A 148 1.94 -0.60 -16.40
N SER A 149 1.02 -0.97 -17.29
CA SER A 149 0.56 -0.06 -18.34
C SER A 149 -0.27 1.09 -17.75
N ARG A 150 -0.35 2.22 -18.46
CA ARG A 150 -1.27 3.33 -18.10
C ARG A 150 -2.73 2.88 -18.02
N ARG A 151 -3.15 1.98 -18.92
CA ARG A 151 -4.51 1.40 -18.92
C ARG A 151 -4.77 0.63 -17.62
N SER A 152 -3.83 -0.20 -17.20
CA SER A 152 -3.91 -0.94 -15.94
C SER A 152 -3.97 0.02 -14.75
N LEU A 153 -3.14 1.06 -14.73
CA LEU A 153 -3.15 2.09 -13.69
C LEU A 153 -4.50 2.78 -13.55
N PHE A 154 -5.11 3.20 -14.66
CA PHE A 154 -6.42 3.84 -14.60
C PHE A 154 -7.53 2.88 -14.21
N ARG A 155 -7.49 1.62 -14.67
CA ARG A 155 -8.44 0.58 -14.24
C ARG A 155 -8.36 0.35 -12.72
N VAL A 156 -7.13 0.33 -12.20
CA VAL A 156 -6.83 0.21 -10.76
C VAL A 156 -7.48 1.39 -10.00
N LEU A 157 -7.12 2.62 -10.35
CA LEU A 157 -7.63 3.80 -9.63
C LEU A 157 -9.15 4.01 -9.78
N ALA A 158 -9.74 3.61 -10.90
CA ALA A 158 -11.18 3.68 -11.11
C ALA A 158 -11.96 2.78 -10.15
N ALA A 159 -11.43 1.60 -9.81
CA ALA A 159 -12.09 0.70 -8.85
C ALA A 159 -12.06 1.25 -7.40
N ASP A 160 -11.06 2.07 -7.07
CA ASP A 160 -10.96 2.77 -5.78
C ASP A 160 -11.80 4.08 -5.76
N GLY A 161 -12.48 4.43 -6.86
CA GLY A 161 -13.37 5.61 -6.95
C GLY A 161 -12.65 6.97 -6.95
N GLU A 162 -11.31 7.01 -6.88
CA GLU A 162 -10.52 8.24 -6.84
C GLU A 162 -9.56 8.30 -8.04
N PRO A 163 -9.70 9.27 -8.97
CA PRO A 163 -8.77 9.41 -10.09
C PRO A 163 -7.38 9.82 -9.61
N LEU A 164 -6.32 9.41 -10.34
CA LEU A 164 -4.92 9.66 -9.95
C LEU A 164 -4.63 11.11 -9.57
N THR A 165 -5.17 12.05 -10.35
CA THR A 165 -4.95 13.48 -10.16
C THR A 165 -5.58 13.98 -8.87
N ALA A 166 -6.75 13.46 -8.49
CA ALA A 166 -7.38 13.75 -7.21
C ALA A 166 -6.58 13.16 -6.04
N LEU A 167 -6.11 11.91 -6.19
CA LEU A 167 -5.26 11.24 -5.21
C LEU A 167 -3.95 12.03 -4.97
N ILE A 168 -3.21 12.36 -6.02
CA ILE A 168 -1.97 13.16 -5.92
C ILE A 168 -2.26 14.50 -5.25
N ARG A 169 -3.32 15.21 -5.69
CA ARG A 169 -3.71 16.50 -5.10
C ARG A 169 -3.98 16.38 -3.59
N ARG A 170 -4.79 15.40 -3.18
CA ARG A 170 -5.12 15.15 -1.78
C ARG A 170 -3.88 14.86 -0.93
N LEU A 171 -2.98 14.01 -1.44
CA LEU A 171 -1.72 13.67 -0.77
C LEU A 171 -0.78 14.87 -0.62
N ARG A 172 -0.63 15.67 -1.68
CA ARG A 172 0.18 16.91 -1.64
C ARG A 172 -0.39 17.92 -0.64
N VAL A 173 -1.71 18.09 -0.58
CA VAL A 173 -2.36 18.96 0.41
C VAL A 173 -2.22 18.43 1.83
N ALA A 174 -2.34 17.11 2.04
CA ALA A 174 -2.13 16.51 3.36
C ALA A 174 -0.70 16.78 3.89
N ARG A 175 0.31 16.65 3.01
CA ARG A 175 1.69 17.02 3.33
C ARG A 175 1.84 18.51 3.61
N ALA A 176 1.18 19.37 2.83
CA ALA A 176 1.18 20.81 3.09
C ALA A 176 0.61 21.14 4.47
N ARG A 177 -0.51 20.53 4.88
CA ARG A 177 -1.07 20.69 6.24
C ARG A 177 -0.06 20.31 7.32
N GLN A 178 0.68 19.21 7.13
CA GLN A 178 1.73 18.79 8.06
C GLN A 178 2.87 19.82 8.15
N LEU A 179 3.38 20.31 7.02
CA LEU A 179 4.44 21.31 6.99
C LEU A 179 3.99 22.65 7.60
N LEU A 180 2.78 23.10 7.31
CA LEU A 180 2.23 24.35 7.85
C LEU A 180 2.12 24.32 9.38
N ARG A 181 1.76 23.16 9.95
CA ARG A 181 1.70 22.95 11.41
C ARG A 181 3.09 22.81 12.03
N ALA A 182 3.96 22.01 11.42
CA ALA A 182 5.28 21.71 11.96
C ALA A 182 6.27 22.87 11.81
N ARG A 183 6.09 23.75 10.81
CA ARG A 183 6.97 24.87 10.48
C ARG A 183 6.19 26.13 10.11
N PRO A 184 5.57 26.85 11.08
CA PRO A 184 4.75 28.03 10.80
C PRO A 184 5.48 29.16 10.04
N GLY A 185 6.79 29.28 10.20
CA GLY A 185 7.61 30.29 9.50
C GLY A 185 7.98 29.94 8.05
N LEU A 186 7.73 28.70 7.58
CA LEU A 186 8.15 28.27 6.25
C LEU A 186 7.37 29.04 5.16
N PRO A 187 8.04 29.75 4.22
CA PRO A 187 7.35 30.48 3.16
C PRO A 187 6.43 29.58 2.34
N LEU A 188 5.25 30.08 1.92
CA LEU A 188 4.29 29.28 1.16
C LEU A 188 4.86 28.77 -0.18
N ALA A 189 5.82 29.50 -0.77
CA ALA A 189 6.54 29.03 -1.95
C ALA A 189 7.39 27.79 -1.66
N ALA A 190 8.08 27.75 -0.52
CA ALA A 190 8.83 26.57 -0.09
C ALA A 190 7.90 25.39 0.24
N VAL A 191 6.78 25.65 0.93
CA VAL A 191 5.74 24.63 1.17
C VAL A 191 5.24 24.03 -0.15
N ALA A 192 4.99 24.88 -1.15
CA ALA A 192 4.52 24.44 -2.47
C ALA A 192 5.53 23.46 -3.10
N LEU A 193 6.81 23.84 -3.16
CA LEU A 193 7.87 23.01 -3.74
C LEU A 193 8.09 21.71 -2.97
N GLU A 194 8.14 21.75 -1.62
CA GLU A 194 8.30 20.55 -0.77
C GLU A 194 7.12 19.58 -0.86
N CYS A 195 5.97 20.05 -1.35
CA CYS A 195 4.79 19.25 -1.61
C CYS A 195 4.62 18.88 -3.09
N GLY A 196 5.56 19.23 -3.97
CA GLY A 196 5.49 18.89 -5.40
C GLY A 196 4.53 19.78 -6.21
N PHE A 197 4.20 20.97 -5.73
CA PHE A 197 3.50 21.98 -6.52
C PHE A 197 4.51 22.88 -7.24
N ALA A 198 4.22 23.25 -8.48
CA ALA A 198 5.10 24.13 -9.29
C ALA A 198 5.16 25.58 -8.76
N GLY A 199 4.27 25.94 -7.83
CA GLY A 199 4.24 27.27 -7.23
C GLY A 199 3.05 27.47 -6.30
N THR A 200 3.04 28.64 -5.65
CA THR A 200 2.04 29.04 -4.64
C THR A 200 0.62 29.07 -5.19
N ALA A 201 0.41 29.55 -6.43
CA ALA A 201 -0.92 29.58 -7.04
C ALA A 201 -1.54 28.18 -7.21
N GLN A 202 -0.73 27.17 -7.52
CA GLN A 202 -1.21 25.79 -7.61
C GLN A 202 -1.51 25.21 -6.23
N LEU A 203 -0.64 25.47 -5.24
CA LEU A 203 -0.88 25.10 -3.84
C LEU A 203 -2.20 25.70 -3.34
N HIS A 204 -2.44 27.00 -3.52
CA HIS A 204 -3.67 27.66 -3.06
C HIS A 204 -4.94 27.04 -3.65
N ARG A 205 -4.98 26.83 -4.97
CA ARG A 205 -6.13 26.21 -5.65
C ARG A 205 -6.37 24.79 -5.14
N ALA A 206 -5.31 23.98 -5.04
CA ALA A 206 -5.39 22.61 -4.55
C ALA A 206 -5.84 22.54 -3.09
N PHE A 207 -5.27 23.38 -2.23
CA PHE A 207 -5.57 23.42 -0.80
C PHE A 207 -7.04 23.80 -0.58
N ARG A 208 -7.52 24.86 -1.22
CA ARG A 208 -8.93 25.28 -1.12
C ARG A 208 -9.89 24.22 -1.64
N SER A 209 -9.56 23.57 -2.75
CA SER A 209 -10.37 22.47 -3.30
C SER A 209 -10.49 21.27 -2.36
N VAL A 210 -9.49 21.02 -1.50
CA VAL A 210 -9.45 19.85 -0.62
C VAL A 210 -9.91 20.17 0.81
N THR A 211 -9.65 21.39 1.30
CA THR A 211 -9.88 21.75 2.71
C THR A 211 -10.87 22.90 2.90
N GLY A 212 -11.43 23.48 1.84
CA GLY A 212 -12.35 24.62 1.90
C GLY A 212 -11.69 25.99 2.17
N THR A 213 -10.44 26.04 2.63
CA THR A 213 -9.73 27.27 3.03
C THR A 213 -8.39 27.46 2.30
N THR A 214 -7.69 28.58 2.53
CA THR A 214 -6.36 28.82 1.98
C THR A 214 -5.25 28.30 2.91
N PRO A 215 -4.04 28.00 2.40
CA PRO A 215 -2.91 27.59 3.22
C PRO A 215 -2.54 28.60 4.33
N GLY A 216 -2.71 29.90 4.04
CA GLY A 216 -2.42 31.00 4.98
C GLY A 216 -3.42 31.04 6.13
N ALA A 217 -4.72 31.02 5.82
CA ALA A 217 -5.79 30.96 6.82
C ALA A 217 -5.67 29.70 7.69
N TYR A 218 -5.42 28.53 7.06
CA TYR A 218 -5.17 27.28 7.78
C TYR A 218 -4.00 27.37 8.76
N ARG A 219 -2.93 28.08 8.37
CA ARG A 219 -1.75 28.31 9.21
C ARG A 219 -2.05 29.27 10.37
N ALA A 220 -2.89 30.27 10.15
CA ALA A 220 -3.32 31.23 11.17
C ALA A 220 -4.31 30.62 12.20
N GLY A 221 -4.74 29.37 12.01
CA GLY A 221 -5.68 28.68 12.89
C GLY A 221 -7.15 28.83 12.50
N GLU A 222 -7.44 29.50 11.38
CA GLU A 222 -8.78 29.58 10.81
C GLU A 222 -9.11 28.25 10.10
N SER A 223 -9.66 27.30 10.84
CA SER A 223 -10.24 26.10 10.24
C SER A 223 -11.59 26.45 9.61
N ALA A 224 -11.81 26.05 8.36
CA ALA A 224 -13.13 26.12 7.75
C ALA A 224 -14.11 25.27 8.59
N LEU A 225 -15.25 25.89 8.92
CA LEU A 225 -16.43 25.25 9.53
C LEU A 225 -16.86 24.01 8.74
#